data_AF-O96400-F1
#
_entry.id   AF-O96400-F1
#
_cell.length_a   1.000
_cell.length_b   1.000
_cell.length_c   1.000
_cell.angle_alpha   90.00
_cell.angle_beta   90.00
_cell.angle_gamma   90.00
#
_symmetry.space_group_name_H-M   'P 1'
#
loop_
_entity.id
_entity.type
_entity.pdbx_description
1 polymer ?
#
loop_
_entity_poly.entity_id
_entity_poly.type
_entity_poly.pdbx_seq_one_letter_code
_entity_poly.pdbx_strand_id
1 'polypeptide(L)'
;GQSITQDYPKYQAQYASSFSPSQICTMLARSFADIGDIIRGKDLYPGNPQESARRKQLEDNLRKIFEKIYKELTSSRNGKTNGAEERYKDGSGNYYKLREDWWNANRLDIWKAMICIAPGNAQYFRNTCSNGEKPTGEKCQCIDGTVPTNLDYVPQY
;
A
#
# COMPACT_ATOMS: atom_id res chain seq x y z
N GLY A 1 -7.02 4.78 -6.07
CA GLY A 1 -8.09 5.66 -5.55
C GLY A 1 -9.11 5.95 -6.63
N GLN A 2 -8.80 6.88 -7.55
CA GLN A 2 -9.75 7.44 -8.53
C GLN A 2 -10.51 6.47 -9.40
N SER A 3 -9.81 5.61 -10.10
CA SER A 3 -10.44 4.57 -10.92
C SER A 3 -11.44 3.74 -10.11
N ILE A 4 -11.02 3.23 -8.95
CA ILE A 4 -11.85 2.40 -8.07
C ILE A 4 -13.12 3.16 -7.66
N THR A 5 -13.00 4.40 -7.18
CA THR A 5 -14.16 5.16 -6.73
C THR A 5 -15.12 5.53 -7.87
N GLN A 6 -14.59 5.85 -9.06
CA GLN A 6 -15.41 6.22 -10.22
C GLN A 6 -16.13 5.02 -10.85
N ASP A 7 -15.51 3.84 -10.87
CA ASP A 7 -16.09 2.64 -11.46
C ASP A 7 -16.97 1.84 -10.49
N TYR A 8 -16.81 2.07 -9.18
CA TYR A 8 -17.59 1.38 -8.15
C TYR A 8 -19.12 1.47 -8.33
N PRO A 9 -19.73 2.62 -8.69
CA PRO A 9 -21.17 2.68 -8.94
C PRO A 9 -21.63 1.79 -10.11
N LYS A 10 -20.80 1.64 -11.15
CA LYS A 10 -21.10 0.74 -12.29
C LYS A 10 -21.10 -0.71 -11.84
N TYR A 11 -20.10 -1.07 -11.03
CA TYR A 11 -20.00 -2.39 -10.41
C TYR A 11 -21.21 -2.67 -9.50
N GLN A 12 -21.61 -1.72 -8.66
CA GLN A 12 -22.81 -1.85 -7.82
C GLN A 12 -24.09 -2.10 -8.65
N ALA A 13 -24.29 -1.34 -9.73
CA ALA A 13 -25.45 -1.49 -10.59
C ALA A 13 -25.50 -2.88 -11.27
N GLN A 14 -24.34 -3.42 -11.66
CA GLN A 14 -24.23 -4.73 -12.28
C GLN A 14 -24.51 -5.89 -11.30
N TYR A 15 -24.15 -5.75 -10.02
CA TYR A 15 -24.23 -6.82 -9.01
C TYR A 15 -25.26 -6.54 -7.89
N ALA A 16 -26.25 -5.70 -8.16
CA ALA A 16 -27.21 -5.17 -7.19
C ALA A 16 -27.98 -6.24 -6.39
N SER A 17 -28.19 -7.43 -6.95
CA SER A 17 -28.91 -8.54 -6.30
C SER A 17 -28.12 -9.26 -5.18
N SER A 18 -26.84 -8.95 -5.01
CA SER A 18 -25.92 -9.66 -4.11
C SER A 18 -25.07 -8.72 -3.24
N PHE A 19 -25.41 -7.43 -3.21
CA PHE A 19 -24.50 -6.39 -2.77
C PHE A 19 -24.76 -5.87 -1.35
N SER A 20 -23.69 -5.80 -0.54
CA SER A 20 -23.66 -5.05 0.71
C SER A 20 -23.02 -3.67 0.46
N PRO A 21 -23.59 -2.55 0.95
CA PRO A 21 -23.06 -1.20 0.74
C PRO A 21 -21.60 -0.95 1.16
N SER A 22 -21.00 -1.84 1.96
CA SER A 22 -19.71 -1.67 2.65
C SER A 22 -18.44 -2.01 1.83
N GLN A 23 -18.49 -2.05 0.50
CA GLN A 23 -17.39 -2.64 -0.29
C GLN A 23 -16.32 -1.67 -0.80
N ILE A 24 -16.58 -0.36 -0.95
CA ILE A 24 -15.58 0.55 -1.54
C ILE A 24 -14.32 0.66 -0.68
N CYS A 25 -14.46 0.75 0.64
CA CYS A 25 -13.33 0.80 1.56
C CYS A 25 -12.53 -0.51 1.55
N THR A 26 -13.21 -1.65 1.38
CA THR A 26 -12.57 -2.97 1.22
C THR A 26 -11.78 -3.05 -0.08
N MET A 27 -12.33 -2.53 -1.18
CA MET A 27 -11.62 -2.48 -2.46
C MET A 27 -10.39 -1.58 -2.39
N LEU A 28 -10.53 -0.40 -1.77
CA LEU A 28 -9.39 0.49 -1.50
C LEU A 28 -8.34 -0.20 -0.61
N ALA A 29 -8.75 -0.94 0.42
CA ALA A 29 -7.86 -1.68 1.30
C ALA A 29 -7.10 -2.81 0.59
N ARG A 30 -7.75 -3.53 -0.34
CA ARG A 30 -7.10 -4.56 -1.17
C ARG A 30 -6.06 -3.94 -2.11
N SER A 31 -6.44 -2.89 -2.83
CA SER A 31 -5.48 -2.19 -3.70
C SER A 31 -4.34 -1.54 -2.93
N PHE A 32 -4.57 -1.11 -1.69
CA PHE A 32 -3.52 -0.60 -0.81
C PHE A 32 -2.51 -1.70 -0.46
N ALA A 33 -2.99 -2.91 -0.15
CA ALA A 33 -2.15 -4.08 0.08
C ALA A 33 -1.34 -4.46 -1.17
N ASP A 34 -1.97 -4.51 -2.34
CA ASP A 34 -1.30 -4.81 -3.61
C ASP A 34 -0.19 -3.79 -3.94
N ILE A 35 -0.46 -2.50 -3.72
CA ILE A 35 0.57 -1.45 -3.86
C ILE A 35 1.71 -1.69 -2.87
N GLY A 36 1.39 -2.03 -1.63
CA GLY A 36 2.39 -2.39 -0.62
C GLY A 36 3.26 -3.57 -1.05
N ASP A 37 2.67 -4.62 -1.60
CA ASP A 37 3.39 -5.78 -2.11
C ASP A 37 4.26 -5.45 -3.32
N ILE A 38 3.80 -4.59 -4.23
CA ILE A 38 4.60 -4.09 -5.36
C ILE A 38 5.83 -3.33 -4.84
N ILE A 39 5.63 -2.36 -3.94
CA ILE A 39 6.72 -1.54 -3.40
C ILE A 39 7.73 -2.41 -2.64
N ARG A 40 7.27 -3.44 -1.91
CA ARG A 40 8.12 -4.32 -1.11
C ARG A 40 8.74 -5.47 -1.90
N GLY A 41 8.38 -5.65 -3.17
CA GLY A 41 8.87 -6.74 -4.01
C GLY A 41 8.30 -8.10 -3.63
N LYS A 42 7.06 -8.13 -3.11
CA LYS A 42 6.32 -9.32 -2.68
C LYS A 42 5.14 -9.69 -3.59
N ASP A 43 4.82 -8.84 -4.56
CA ASP A 43 3.70 -9.04 -5.47
C ASP A 43 3.90 -10.28 -6.37
N LEU A 44 2.95 -11.22 -6.30
CA LEU A 44 2.98 -12.53 -6.94
C LEU A 44 2.31 -12.56 -8.30
N TYR A 45 1.67 -11.47 -8.74
CA TYR A 45 0.89 -11.50 -9.98
C TYR A 45 1.78 -11.71 -11.22
N PRO A 46 1.64 -12.83 -11.94
CA PRO A 46 2.51 -13.13 -13.08
C PRO A 46 2.13 -12.36 -14.34
N GLY A 47 0.85 -11.99 -14.48
CA GLY A 47 0.28 -11.29 -15.64
C GLY A 47 0.40 -12.03 -16.96
N ASN A 48 -0.09 -11.39 -18.03
CA ASN A 48 0.21 -11.82 -19.40
C ASN A 48 1.65 -11.40 -19.80
N PRO A 49 2.21 -11.89 -20.93
CA PRO A 49 3.58 -11.55 -21.33
C PRO A 49 3.88 -10.04 -21.42
N GLN A 50 2.90 -9.23 -21.85
CA GLN A 50 3.04 -7.78 -21.95
C GLN A 50 3.08 -7.12 -20.55
N GLU A 51 2.22 -7.56 -19.64
CA GLU A 51 2.19 -7.09 -18.24
C GLU A 51 3.47 -7.51 -17.50
N SER A 52 3.93 -8.75 -17.71
CA SER A 52 5.18 -9.25 -17.14
C SER A 52 6.37 -8.40 -17.56
N ALA A 53 6.45 -7.99 -18.83
CA ALA A 53 7.50 -7.09 -19.32
C ALA A 53 7.45 -5.70 -18.64
N ARG A 54 6.26 -5.11 -18.49
CA ARG A 54 6.08 -3.83 -17.78
C ARG A 54 6.42 -3.95 -16.30
N ARG A 55 6.09 -5.07 -15.67
CA ARG A 55 6.44 -5.36 -14.27
C ARG A 55 7.94 -5.47 -14.05
N LYS A 56 8.67 -6.11 -14.96
CA LYS A 56 10.14 -6.12 -14.90
C LYS A 56 10.72 -4.71 -14.95
N GLN A 57 10.20 -3.85 -15.85
CA GLN A 57 10.62 -2.45 -15.92
C GLN A 57 10.30 -1.68 -14.63
N LEU A 58 9.13 -1.91 -14.04
CA LEU A 58 8.74 -1.32 -12.76
C LEU A 58 9.68 -1.76 -11.63
N GLU A 59 9.95 -3.06 -11.52
CA GLU A 59 10.83 -3.62 -10.49
C GLU A 59 12.27 -3.11 -10.64
N ASP A 60 12.78 -3.03 -11.87
CA ASP A 60 14.09 -2.44 -12.16
C ASP A 60 14.17 -0.97 -11.74
N ASN A 61 13.09 -0.20 -11.93
CA ASN A 61 13.02 1.18 -11.49
C ASN A 61 12.96 1.31 -9.96
N LEU A 62 12.15 0.47 -9.29
CA LEU A 62 12.09 0.42 -7.83
C LEU A 62 13.48 0.09 -7.26
N ARG A 63 14.16 -0.91 -7.84
CA ARG A 63 15.53 -1.26 -7.44
C ARG A 63 16.49 -0.07 -7.53
N LYS A 64 16.47 0.67 -8.64
CA LYS A 64 17.29 1.88 -8.82
C LYS A 64 16.95 2.99 -7.83
N ILE A 65 15.67 3.17 -7.50
CA ILE A 65 15.22 4.16 -6.51
C ILE A 65 15.76 3.78 -5.12
N PHE A 66 15.55 2.53 -4.70
CA PHE A 66 16.00 2.07 -3.39
C PHE A 66 17.53 1.99 -3.27
N GLU A 67 18.24 1.72 -4.37
CA GLU A 67 19.70 1.86 -4.42
C GLU A 67 20.14 3.30 -4.12
N LYS A 68 19.49 4.28 -4.73
CA LYS A 68 19.79 5.71 -4.46
C LYS A 68 19.47 6.08 -3.02
N ILE A 69 18.31 5.66 -2.49
CA ILE A 69 17.94 5.89 -1.08
C ILE A 69 19.00 5.26 -0.15
N TYR A 70 19.41 4.02 -0.42
CA TYR A 70 20.45 3.35 0.36
C TYR A 70 21.79 4.11 0.32
N LYS A 71 22.20 4.58 -0.86
CA LYS A 71 23.42 5.41 -1.00
C LYS A 71 23.31 6.70 -0.22
N GLU A 72 22.18 7.41 -0.26
CA GLU A 72 21.97 8.64 0.51
C GLU A 72 21.99 8.37 2.03
N LEU A 73 21.38 7.27 2.49
CA LEU A 73 21.38 6.87 3.90
C LEU A 73 22.77 6.44 4.41
N THR A 74 23.62 5.92 3.52
CA THR A 74 24.99 5.49 3.84
C THR A 74 26.04 6.56 3.49
N SER A 75 25.65 7.64 2.81
CA SER A 75 26.50 8.79 2.54
C SER A 75 26.68 9.58 3.84
N SER A 76 27.81 9.34 4.49
CA SER A 76 28.17 9.95 5.77
C SER A 76 28.05 11.49 5.77
N ARG A 77 27.27 12.04 6.70
CA ARG A 77 27.66 13.29 7.37
C ARG A 77 28.61 12.91 8.52
N ASN A 78 29.90 13.21 8.38
CA ASN A 78 30.92 13.04 9.43
C ASN A 78 31.40 11.59 9.72
N GLY A 79 31.38 10.68 8.73
CA GLY A 79 31.99 9.35 8.84
C GLY A 79 31.19 8.30 9.61
N LYS A 80 29.92 8.56 9.96
CA LYS A 80 29.01 7.60 10.60
C LYS A 80 27.75 7.41 9.77
N THR A 81 27.38 6.16 9.50
CA THR A 81 26.19 5.79 8.70
C THR A 81 24.92 5.57 9.55
N ASN A 82 24.86 6.05 10.79
CA ASN A 82 23.74 5.84 11.73
C ASN A 82 23.24 4.37 11.83
N GLY A 83 24.08 3.38 11.51
CA GLY A 83 23.68 1.96 11.45
C GLY A 83 22.86 1.55 10.22
N ALA A 84 22.57 2.48 9.29
CA ALA A 84 21.82 2.22 8.07
C ALA A 84 22.55 1.25 7.12
N GLU A 85 23.89 1.35 7.07
CA GLU A 85 24.70 0.45 6.26
C GLU A 85 24.51 -1.00 6.72
N GLU A 86 24.69 -1.29 8.00
CA GLU A 86 24.52 -2.64 8.57
C GLU A 86 23.08 -3.13 8.47
N ARG A 87 22.09 -2.29 8.78
CA ARG A 87 20.66 -2.65 8.77
C ARG A 87 20.18 -3.04 7.36
N TYR A 88 20.59 -2.28 6.35
CA TYR A 88 20.06 -2.38 4.98
C TYR A 88 21.02 -3.00 3.97
N LYS A 89 22.20 -3.46 4.40
CA LYS A 89 23.12 -4.20 3.53
C LYS A 89 22.41 -5.41 2.93
N ASP A 90 22.26 -5.40 1.62
CA ASP A 90 21.62 -6.47 0.86
C ASP A 90 22.46 -6.80 -0.37
N GLY A 91 23.06 -7.99 -0.38
CA GLY A 91 23.88 -8.48 -1.50
C GLY A 91 23.07 -8.80 -2.76
N SER A 92 21.74 -8.93 -2.65
CA SER A 92 20.85 -9.15 -3.80
C SER A 92 20.53 -7.86 -4.56
N GLY A 93 20.79 -6.69 -3.93
CA GLY A 93 20.43 -5.39 -4.47
C GLY A 93 18.92 -5.14 -4.50
N ASN A 94 18.08 -5.96 -3.85
CA ASN A 94 16.63 -5.73 -3.81
C ASN A 94 16.22 -4.77 -2.69
N TYR A 95 17.02 -4.65 -1.65
CA TYR A 95 16.82 -3.79 -0.49
C TYR A 95 15.53 -4.13 0.29
N TYR A 96 15.18 -5.40 0.42
CA TYR A 96 13.90 -5.82 1.02
C TYR A 96 13.63 -5.19 2.39
N LYS A 97 14.61 -5.20 3.31
CA LYS A 97 14.46 -4.55 4.62
C LYS A 97 14.20 -3.05 4.53
N LEU A 98 14.89 -2.35 3.62
CA LEU A 98 14.69 -0.92 3.40
C LEU A 98 13.31 -0.64 2.79
N ARG A 99 12.84 -1.48 1.85
CA ARG A 99 11.51 -1.37 1.25
C ARG A 99 10.38 -1.58 2.29
N GLU A 100 10.54 -2.56 3.18
CA GLU A 100 9.61 -2.82 4.29
C GLU A 100 9.53 -1.63 5.25
N ASP A 101 10.68 -1.14 5.71
CA ASP A 101 10.75 0.00 6.63
C ASP A 101 10.22 1.29 5.96
N TRP A 102 10.51 1.48 4.67
CA TRP A 102 9.98 2.60 3.89
C TRP A 102 8.46 2.52 3.75
N TRP A 103 7.90 1.34 3.45
CA TRP A 103 6.45 1.17 3.41
C TRP A 103 5.83 1.50 4.77
N ASN A 104 6.35 0.93 5.86
CA ASN A 104 5.84 1.19 7.20
C ASN A 104 5.87 2.70 7.57
N ALA A 105 6.93 3.42 7.16
CA ALA A 105 7.05 4.85 7.40
C ALA A 105 6.07 5.72 6.58
N ASN A 106 5.65 5.26 5.39
CA ASN A 106 4.86 6.07 4.45
C ASN A 106 3.41 5.57 4.24
N ARG A 107 3.07 4.37 4.74
CA ARG A 107 1.78 3.70 4.50
C ARG A 107 0.58 4.56 4.91
N LEU A 108 0.74 5.38 5.96
CA LEU A 108 -0.27 6.30 6.45
C LEU A 108 -0.65 7.35 5.40
N ASP A 109 0.36 7.98 4.79
CA ASP A 109 0.14 9.06 3.82
C ASP A 109 -0.31 8.49 2.47
N ILE A 110 0.17 7.30 2.11
CA ILE A 110 -0.34 6.56 0.95
C ILE A 110 -1.83 6.24 1.14
N TRP A 111 -2.25 5.77 2.33
CA TRP A 111 -3.66 5.53 2.62
C TRP A 111 -4.49 6.80 2.47
N LYS A 112 -4.07 7.91 3.09
CA LYS A 112 -4.74 9.23 2.97
C LYS A 112 -4.91 9.65 1.51
N ALA A 113 -3.87 9.48 0.69
CA ALA A 113 -3.94 9.78 -0.74
C ALA A 113 -4.94 8.88 -1.47
N MET A 114 -5.00 7.58 -1.12
CA MET A 114 -5.94 6.64 -1.73
C MET A 114 -7.41 6.96 -1.45
N ILE A 115 -7.72 7.42 -0.23
CA ILE A 115 -9.09 7.70 0.22
C ILE A 115 -9.56 9.13 -0.05
N CYS A 116 -8.71 10.00 -0.61
CA CYS A 116 -8.99 11.43 -0.80
C CYS A 116 -10.37 11.71 -1.44
N ILE A 117 -10.76 10.84 -2.36
CA ILE A 117 -11.98 10.91 -3.16
C ILE A 117 -13.06 9.91 -2.73
N ALA A 118 -12.82 9.13 -1.68
CA ALA A 118 -13.81 8.17 -1.21
C ALA A 118 -15.12 8.90 -0.85
N PRO A 119 -16.29 8.26 -1.04
CA PRO A 119 -17.57 8.86 -0.67
C PRO A 119 -17.59 9.25 0.81
N GLY A 120 -18.23 10.38 1.15
CA GLY A 120 -18.30 10.87 2.53
C GLY A 120 -18.89 9.83 3.49
N ASN A 121 -19.93 9.12 3.07
CA ASN A 121 -20.57 8.07 3.87
C ASN A 121 -19.89 6.68 3.77
N ALA A 122 -18.74 6.56 3.10
CA ALA A 122 -18.08 5.28 2.94
C ALA A 122 -17.44 4.83 4.26
N GLN A 123 -17.83 3.64 4.72
CA GLN A 123 -17.29 3.02 5.93
C GLN A 123 -16.68 1.65 5.63
N TYR A 124 -15.61 1.33 6.34
CA TYR A 124 -15.02 -0.01 6.32
C TYR A 124 -15.96 -1.00 7.02
N PHE A 125 -16.05 -2.21 6.47
CA PHE A 125 -17.05 -3.20 6.88
C PHE A 125 -16.85 -3.78 8.29
N ARG A 126 -15.66 -3.59 8.88
CA ARG A 126 -15.35 -4.03 10.25
C ARG A 126 -15.04 -2.84 11.13
N ASN A 127 -15.38 -2.97 12.41
CA ASN A 127 -14.82 -2.11 13.43
C ASN A 127 -13.33 -2.39 13.53
N THR A 128 -12.54 -1.34 13.40
CA THR A 128 -11.08 -1.41 13.29
C THR A 128 -10.41 -0.18 13.87
N CYS A 129 -11.16 0.91 14.07
CA CYS A 129 -10.69 2.10 14.74
C CYS A 129 -10.83 1.91 16.26
N SER A 130 -10.06 2.66 17.04
CA SER A 130 -10.10 2.59 18.51
C SER A 130 -9.99 1.15 19.03
N ASN A 131 -8.89 0.46 18.68
CA ASN A 131 -8.64 -0.94 19.06
C ASN A 131 -9.73 -1.93 18.60
N GLY A 132 -10.39 -1.65 17.48
CA GLY A 132 -11.44 -2.52 16.94
C GLY A 132 -12.83 -2.29 17.55
N GLU A 133 -12.99 -1.27 18.38
CA GLU A 133 -14.29 -0.96 19.02
C GLU A 133 -15.16 -0.05 18.15
N LYS A 134 -14.56 0.69 17.21
CA LYS A 134 -15.26 1.71 16.41
C LYS A 134 -15.16 1.44 14.90
N PRO A 135 -16.22 1.75 14.14
CA PRO A 135 -16.14 1.78 12.68
C PRO A 135 -15.24 2.95 12.25
N THR A 136 -14.86 2.96 10.97
CA THR A 136 -14.32 4.17 10.36
C THR A 136 -15.37 5.27 10.37
N GLY A 137 -14.91 6.52 10.46
CA GLY A 137 -15.72 7.69 10.17
C GLY A 137 -15.97 7.83 8.67
N GLU A 138 -16.10 9.07 8.21
CA GLU A 138 -16.27 9.37 6.80
C GLU A 138 -15.06 8.94 5.97
N LYS A 139 -15.29 8.64 4.68
CA LYS A 139 -14.25 8.35 3.68
C LYS A 139 -13.27 7.24 4.07
N CYS A 140 -13.76 6.15 4.68
CA CYS A 140 -12.91 5.01 5.05
C CYS A 140 -11.76 5.37 6.00
N GLN A 141 -11.89 6.40 6.84
CA GLN A 141 -10.82 6.87 7.71
C GLN A 141 -11.17 6.71 9.19
N CYS A 142 -10.19 6.33 10.02
CA CYS A 142 -10.31 6.48 11.46
C CYS A 142 -10.11 7.95 11.86
N ILE A 143 -10.81 8.41 12.91
CA ILE A 143 -10.73 9.82 13.37
C ILE A 143 -9.32 10.21 13.80
N ASP A 144 -8.57 9.27 14.37
CA ASP A 144 -7.15 9.43 14.75
C ASP A 144 -6.19 9.42 13.55
N GLY A 145 -6.72 9.29 12.33
CA GLY A 145 -5.97 9.27 11.09
C GLY A 145 -5.30 7.94 10.77
N THR A 146 -5.47 6.91 11.60
CA THR A 146 -4.85 5.58 11.40
C THR A 146 -5.39 4.85 10.16
N VAL A 147 -4.58 3.91 9.63
CA VAL A 147 -4.99 3.04 8.53
C VAL A 147 -5.91 1.94 9.10
N PRO A 148 -7.17 1.84 8.64
CA PRO A 148 -8.18 0.91 9.18
C PRO A 148 -8.02 -0.53 8.68
N THR A 149 -6.87 -0.88 8.11
CA THR A 149 -6.62 -2.21 7.54
C THR A 149 -5.17 -2.62 7.78
N ASN A 150 -5.00 -3.93 7.90
CA ASN A 150 -3.71 -4.61 7.95
C ASN A 150 -3.54 -5.60 6.79
N LEU A 151 -4.35 -5.47 5.72
CA LEU A 151 -4.23 -6.35 4.55
C LEU A 151 -2.84 -6.27 3.92
N ASP A 152 -2.16 -5.13 4.03
CA ASP A 152 -0.76 -4.97 3.63
C ASP A 152 0.23 -5.77 4.50
N TYR A 153 -0.20 -6.42 5.57
CA TYR A 153 0.64 -7.35 6.35
C TYR A 153 0.12 -8.80 6.31
N VAL A 154 -0.89 -9.07 5.47
CA VAL A 154 -1.38 -10.41 5.18
C VAL A 154 -0.70 -10.90 3.90
N PRO A 155 -0.23 -12.16 3.83
CA PRO A 155 0.28 -12.72 2.58
C PRO A 155 -0.75 -12.61 1.45
N GLN A 156 -0.29 -12.37 0.22
CA GLN A 156 -1.16 -12.10 -0.92
C GLN A 156 -2.03 -13.29 -1.38
N TYR A 157 -1.65 -14.53 -1.03
CA TYR A 157 -2.28 -15.78 -1.50
C TYR A 157 -3.50 -16.22 -0.67
#